data_AF-A0AAI8MBE0-F1
#
_entry.id   AF-A0AAI8MBE0-F1
#
_cell.length_a   1.000
_cell.length_b   1.000
_cell.length_c   1.000
_cell.angle_alpha   90.00
_cell.angle_beta   90.00
_cell.angle_gamma   90.00
#
_symmetry.space_group_name_H-M   'P 1'
#
loop_
_entity.id
_entity.type
_entity.pdbx_description
1 polymer ?
#
loop_
_entity_poly.entity_id
_entity_poly.type
_entity_poly.pdbx_seq_one_letter_code
_entity_poly.pdbx_strand_id
1 'polypeptide(L)' 'METIEKIMQAYGMMVNLTSEQNDAARQRLAVFLADKSEDNSNLTIEGLKFLRGDRATRVRRAKS' A
#
# COMPACT_ATOMS: atom_id res chain seq x y z
N MET A 1 -5.93 13.73 -9.33
CA MET A 1 -4.69 13.18 -8.78
C MET A 1 -4.90 12.93 -7.30
N GLU A 2 -5.60 11.85 -6.99
CA GLU A 2 -5.09 10.46 -6.96
C GLU A 2 -4.73 10.12 -5.52
N THR A 3 -5.74 9.81 -4.71
CA THR A 3 -5.59 9.28 -3.35
C THR A 3 -4.54 8.15 -3.32
N ILE A 4 -4.51 7.33 -4.38
CA ILE A 4 -3.49 6.32 -4.65
C ILE A 4 -2.07 6.90 -4.69
N GLU A 5 -1.81 7.96 -5.45
CA GLU A 5 -0.47 8.55 -5.56
C GLU A 5 0.02 9.14 -4.24
N LYS A 6 -0.86 9.80 -3.48
CA LYS A 6 -0.54 10.28 -2.12
C LYS A 6 -0.17 9.13 -1.19
N ILE A 7 -0.95 8.05 -1.22
CA ILE A 7 -0.67 6.85 -0.42
C ILE A 7 0.67 6.23 -0.84
N MET A 8 0.92 6.08 -2.13
CA MET A 8 2.16 5.51 -2.65
C MET A 8 3.38 6.37 -2.34
N GLN A 9 3.26 7.70 -2.42
CA GLN A 9 4.32 8.63 -2.02
C GLN A 9 4.64 8.51 -0.53
N ALA A 10 3.61 8.52 0.33
CA ALA A 10 3.78 8.34 1.77
C ALA A 10 4.36 6.96 2.12
N TYR A 11 3.90 5.90 1.43
CA TYR A 11 4.40 4.54 1.63
C TYR A 11 5.85 4.38 1.17
N GLY A 12 6.22 4.99 0.04
CA GLY A 12 7.61 5.01 -0.46
C GLY A 12 8.58 5.80 0.44
N MET A 13 8.08 6.79 1.19
CA MET A 13 8.87 7.45 2.24
C MET A 13 9.10 6.55 3.47
N MET A 14 8.20 5.60 3.73
CA MET A 14 8.26 4.69 4.89
C MET A 14 8.98 3.37 4.58
N VAL A 15 8.99 2.94 3.31
CA VAL A 15 9.51 1.63 2.88
C VAL A 15 10.31 1.79 1.60
N ASN A 16 11.56 1.30 1.60
CA ASN A 16 12.34 1.17 0.38
C ASN A 16 11.77 0.02 -0.47
N LEU A 17 11.01 0.38 -1.50
CA LEU A 17 10.46 -0.55 -2.49
C LEU A 17 11.29 -0.50 -3.77
N THR A 18 11.43 -1.64 -4.43
CA THR A 18 11.85 -1.65 -5.84
C THR A 18 10.71 -1.17 -6.74
N SER A 19 11.01 -0.77 -7.97
CA SER A 19 9.98 -0.34 -8.93
C SER A 19 8.89 -1.40 -9.14
N GLU A 20 9.28 -2.68 -9.22
CA GLU A 20 8.33 -3.80 -9.35
C GLU A 20 7.41 -3.93 -8.12
N GLN A 21 7.93 -3.71 -6.91
CA GLN A 21 7.13 -3.74 -5.69
C GLN A 21 6.20 -2.54 -5.60
N ASN A 22 6.63 -1.39 -6.11
CA ASN A 22 5.84 -0.17 -6.20
C ASN A 22 4.64 -0.36 -7.13
N ASP A 23 4.86 -0.91 -8.32
CA ASP A 23 3.80 -1.20 -9.28
C ASP A 23 2.81 -2.24 -8.76
N ALA A 24 3.31 -3.32 -8.14
CA ALA A 24 2.47 -4.33 -7.51
C ALA A 24 1.64 -3.77 -6.35
N ALA A 25 2.21 -2.90 -5.52
CA ALA A 25 1.50 -2.22 -4.44
C ALA A 25 0.43 -1.24 -4.98
N ARG A 26 0.74 -0.47 -6.04
CA ARG A 26 -0.22 0.43 -6.70
C ARG A 26 -1.41 -0.34 -7.25
N GLN A 27 -1.19 -1.46 -7.93
CA GLN A 27 -2.27 -2.30 -8.46
C GLN A 27 -3.16 -2.87 -7.35
N ARG A 28 -2.56 -3.41 -6.28
CA ARG A 28 -3.32 -3.94 -5.13
C ARG A 28 -4.14 -2.84 -4.43
N LEU A 29 -3.55 -1.65 -4.28
CA LEU A 29 -4.23 -0.52 -3.67
C LEU A 29 -5.39 -0.02 -4.54
N ALA A 30 -5.23 0.02 -5.87
CA ALA A 30 -6.29 0.40 -6.78
C ALA A 30 -7.50 -0.55 -6.69
N VAL A 31 -7.26 -1.86 -6.62
CA VAL A 31 -8.32 -2.85 -6.43
C VAL A 31 -8.98 -2.69 -5.05
N PHE A 32 -8.19 -2.51 -3.99
CA PHE A 32 -8.72 -2.34 -2.63
C PHE A 32 -9.59 -1.09 -2.45
N LEU A 33 -9.21 0.01 -3.11
CA LEU A 33 -9.96 1.26 -3.04
C LEU A 33 -11.16 1.29 -4.00
N ALA A 34 -11.21 0.43 -5.02
CA ALA A 34 -12.34 0.38 -5.95
C ALA A 34 -13.67 0.04 -5.26
N ASP A 35 -13.62 -0.77 -4.20
CA ASP A 35 -14.80 -1.16 -3.41
C ASP A 35 -15.14 -0.16 -2.28
N LYS A 36 -14.39 0.94 -2.14
CA LYS A 36 -14.55 1.89 -1.03
C LYS A 36 -14.96 3.28 -1.53
N SER A 37 -16.12 3.73 -1.08
CA SER A 37 -16.66 5.07 -1.33
C SER A 37 -16.58 5.95 -0.08
N GLU A 38 -15.46 5.90 0.63
CA GLU A 38 -15.23 6.70 1.84
C GLU A 38 -14.55 8.04 1.54
N ASP A 39 -14.52 8.92 2.54
CA ASP A 39 -13.78 10.18 2.49
C ASP A 39 -12.30 9.96 2.18
N ASN A 40 -11.72 10.87 1.39
CA ASN A 40 -10.31 10.80 0.96
C ASN A 40 -9.31 10.58 2.10
N SER A 41 -9.58 11.17 3.28
CA SER A 41 -8.75 11.01 4.48
C SER A 41 -8.79 9.58 5.03
N ASN A 42 -9.97 8.96 5.08
CA ASN A 42 -10.13 7.57 5.52
C ASN A 42 -9.51 6.59 4.52
N LEU A 43 -9.76 6.78 3.23
CA LEU A 43 -9.15 5.98 2.16
C LEU A 43 -7.61 6.02 2.24
N THR A 44 -7.03 7.17 2.60
CA THR A 44 -5.58 7.31 2.79
C THR A 44 -5.08 6.47 3.97
N ILE A 45 -5.74 6.57 5.13
CA ILE A 45 -5.36 5.83 6.34
C ILE A 45 -5.51 4.32 6.12
N GLU A 46 -6.62 3.90 5.52
CA GLU A 46 -6.87 2.49 5.24
C GLU A 46 -5.96 1.93 4.16
N GLY A 47 -5.69 2.70 3.11
CA GLY A 47 -4.73 2.32 2.07
C GLY A 47 -3.32 2.12 2.64
N LEU A 48 -2.87 3.01 3.53
CA LEU A 48 -1.59 2.86 4.24
C LEU A 48 -1.60 1.63 5.17
N LYS A 49 -2.70 1.38 5.90
CA LYS A 49 -2.84 0.17 6.73
C LYS A 49 -2.78 -1.10 5.88
N PHE A 50 -3.47 -1.12 4.76
CA PHE A 50 -3.49 -2.22 3.80
C PHE A 50 -2.09 -2.51 3.24
N LEU A 51 -1.37 -1.48 2.78
CA LEU A 51 -0.01 -1.62 2.24
C LEU A 51 1.03 -2.02 3.30
N ARG A 52 0.87 -1.54 4.54
CA ARG A 52 1.75 -1.91 5.65
C ARG A 52 1.53 -3.37 6.07
N GLY A 53 0.35 -3.92 5.78
CA GLY A 53 -0.12 -5.21 6.25
C GLY A 53 -0.34 -5.20 7.76
N ASP A 54 -1.32 -5.97 8.23
CA ASP A 54 -1.27 -6.40 9.62
C ASP A 54 0.04 -7.18 9.81
N ARG A 55 0.81 -6.80 10.82
CA ARG A 55 2.26 -7.02 10.89
C ARG A 55 2.62 -8.46 11.28
N ALA A 56 1.85 -9.45 10.82
CA ALA A 56 1.93 -10.84 11.27
C ALA A 56 2.62 -11.81 10.29
N THR A 57 2.74 -11.48 9.00
CA THR A 57 3.31 -12.44 8.03
C THR A 57 4.42 -11.84 7.18
N ARG A 58 5.38 -11.18 7.84
CA ARG A 58 6.73 -11.09 7.27
C ARG A 58 7.37 -12.47 7.43
N VAL A 59 6.93 -13.44 6.61
CA VAL A 59 7.68 -14.68 6.42
C VAL A 59 9.00 -14.26 5.78
N ARG A 60 10.01 -14.01 6.61
CA ARG A 60 11.40 -14.07 6.19
C ARG A 60 11.54 -15.43 5.53
N ARG A 61 11.59 -15.49 4.20
CA ARG A 61 12.21 -16.63 3.52
C ARG A 61 13.65 -16.66 4.01
N ALA A 62 13.88 -17.45 5.05
CA ALA A 62 15.20 -17.87 5.43
C ALA A 62 15.73 -18.68 4.24
N LYS A 63 16.82 -18.18 3.67
CA LYS A 63 17.62 -18.92 2.70
C LYS A 63 18.24 -20.08 3.47
N SER A 64 17.90 -21.32 3.09
CA SER A 64 18.71 -22.50 3.33
C SER A 64 18.88 -23.26 2.03
#